data_AF-A0A8T1WCX5-F1
#
_entry.id   AF-A0A8T1WCX5-F1
#
_cell.length_a   1.000
_cell.length_b   1.000
_cell.length_c   1.000
_cell.angle_alpha   90.00
_cell.angle_beta   90.00
_cell.angle_gamma   90.00
#
_symmetry.space_group_name_H-M   'P 1'
#
loop_
_entity.id
_entity.type
_entity.pdbx_description
1 polymer ?
#
loop_
_entity_poly.entity_id
_entity_poly.type
_entity_poly.pdbx_seq_one_letter_code
_entity_poly.pdbx_strand_id
1 'polypeptide(L)'
;MASEVGPPTVSLTPEDLYLQARRFEVDLAREPYLLPLMKQAATIPKPPKRQHGGDSNGGERYFLDQIKLFRHRHQQQEKQENDMFAWMAFEELVAPEATTKKTSTYYYDFVTKSRQDMHPLVLLLGDSDWATTEDADPMTRAADPKEFEQAASLHKQSSMKNITELEILCFHCWWKETSLLGETRQCRLRLYFSTPTRHFQVVLEDSPNVFTISHIAHAVTGVPLSVWDLHEGARLTVLGRPTTLRQASLLTRQWLEAHERRLRPVVEQLQKELAKYELRSHGRSAAAPASGRILCADPHRSRSGVSLRQLLDEIALLQTKLATYRPDLARRLCEPLADLDTA
;
A
#
# COMPACT_ATOMS: atom_id res chain seq x y z
N MET A 1 -16.14 -52.84 -9.17
CA MET A 1 -16.24 -51.45 -9.65
C MET A 1 -16.92 -50.64 -8.56
N ALA A 2 -16.15 -49.97 -7.72
CA ALA A 2 -16.66 -49.08 -6.68
C ALA A 2 -16.33 -47.66 -7.12
N SER A 3 -17.34 -46.90 -7.52
CA SER A 3 -17.21 -45.49 -7.83
C SER A 3 -17.01 -44.73 -6.51
N GLU A 4 -15.80 -44.22 -6.29
CA GLU A 4 -15.55 -43.21 -5.26
C GLU A 4 -16.25 -41.91 -5.68
N VAL A 5 -17.40 -41.66 -5.05
CA VAL A 5 -18.07 -40.36 -5.10
C VAL A 5 -17.25 -39.42 -4.22
N GLY A 6 -16.38 -38.62 -4.84
CA GLY A 6 -15.70 -37.51 -4.16
C GLY A 6 -16.74 -36.57 -3.53
N PRO A 7 -16.45 -35.97 -2.35
CA PRO A 7 -17.42 -35.13 -1.67
C PRO A 7 -17.82 -33.96 -2.56
N PRO A 8 -19.11 -33.59 -2.62
CA PRO A 8 -19.54 -32.42 -3.36
C PRO A 8 -18.79 -31.20 -2.82
N THR A 9 -18.25 -30.39 -3.73
CA THR A 9 -17.65 -29.08 -3.43
C THR A 9 -18.76 -28.14 -2.99
N VAL A 10 -19.21 -28.30 -1.74
CA VAL A 10 -20.16 -27.38 -1.10
C VAL A 10 -19.40 -26.09 -0.85
N SER A 11 -19.75 -25.05 -1.60
CA SER A 11 -19.28 -23.69 -1.35
C SER A 11 -19.73 -23.29 0.04
N LEU A 12 -18.77 -22.93 0.90
CA LEU A 12 -19.03 -22.44 2.25
C LEU A 12 -20.00 -21.24 2.19
N THR A 13 -21.01 -21.22 3.04
CA THR A 13 -21.99 -20.12 3.15
C THR A 13 -21.91 -19.43 4.51
N PRO A 14 -22.43 -18.20 4.66
CA PRO A 14 -22.54 -17.53 5.96
C PRO A 14 -23.32 -18.34 6.99
N GLU A 15 -24.34 -19.09 6.56
CA GLU A 15 -25.14 -19.94 7.45
C GLU A 15 -24.34 -21.09 8.04
N ASP A 16 -23.38 -21.65 7.29
CA ASP A 16 -22.46 -22.67 7.81
C ASP A 16 -21.61 -22.11 8.95
N LEU A 17 -21.23 -20.84 8.87
CA LEU A 17 -20.49 -20.17 9.95
C LEU A 17 -21.38 -19.89 11.15
N TYR A 18 -22.62 -19.45 10.96
CA TYR A 18 -23.57 -19.29 12.07
C TYR A 18 -23.86 -20.61 12.77
N LEU A 19 -23.96 -21.72 12.03
CA LEU A 19 -24.16 -23.05 12.59
C LEU A 19 -22.98 -23.49 13.46
N GLN A 20 -21.73 -23.26 13.00
CA GLN A 20 -20.55 -23.52 13.83
C GLN A 20 -20.47 -22.57 15.03
N ALA A 21 -20.75 -21.28 14.85
CA ALA A 21 -20.72 -20.31 15.93
C ALA A 21 -21.71 -20.66 17.05
N ARG A 22 -22.92 -21.11 16.69
CA ARG A 22 -23.90 -21.63 17.67
C ARG A 22 -23.40 -22.86 18.41
N ARG A 23 -22.71 -23.78 17.72
CA ARG A 23 -22.14 -24.98 18.35
C ARG A 23 -21.11 -24.64 19.42
N PHE A 24 -20.36 -23.56 19.24
CA PHE A 24 -19.29 -23.14 20.15
C PHE A 24 -19.63 -21.94 21.05
N GLU A 25 -20.91 -21.54 21.10
CA GLU A 25 -21.39 -20.39 21.88
C GLU A 25 -20.62 -19.09 21.56
N VAL A 26 -20.40 -18.85 20.27
CA VAL A 26 -19.77 -17.64 19.72
C VAL A 26 -20.83 -16.77 19.07
N ASP A 27 -20.83 -15.48 19.40
CA ASP A 27 -21.65 -14.48 18.71
C ASP A 27 -20.80 -13.73 17.69
N LEU A 28 -20.96 -14.05 16.41
CA LEU A 28 -20.15 -13.46 15.33
C LEU A 28 -20.35 -11.95 15.17
N ALA A 29 -21.45 -11.37 15.69
CA ALA A 29 -21.66 -9.93 15.68
C ALA A 29 -20.90 -9.22 16.81
N ARG A 30 -20.73 -9.89 17.96
CA ARG A 30 -20.06 -9.33 19.15
C ARG A 30 -18.60 -9.73 19.26
N GLU A 31 -18.24 -10.87 18.66
CA GLU A 31 -16.91 -11.46 18.65
C GLU A 31 -16.44 -11.73 17.21
N PRO A 32 -16.41 -10.70 16.34
CA PRO A 32 -16.00 -10.87 14.93
C PRO A 32 -14.58 -11.41 14.80
N TYR A 33 -13.74 -11.23 15.82
CA TYR A 33 -12.38 -11.76 15.88
C TYR A 33 -12.31 -13.29 15.87
N LEU A 34 -13.41 -13.99 16.14
CA LEU A 34 -13.52 -15.45 16.07
C LEU A 34 -13.97 -15.94 14.69
N LEU A 35 -14.31 -15.05 13.74
CA LEU A 35 -14.73 -15.41 12.38
C LEU A 35 -13.75 -16.35 11.65
N PRO A 36 -12.42 -16.09 11.64
CA PRO A 36 -11.48 -17.00 11.00
C PRO A 36 -11.47 -18.40 11.62
N LEU A 37 -11.67 -18.48 12.94
CA LEU A 37 -11.72 -19.75 13.66
C LEU A 37 -13.01 -20.51 13.35
N MET A 38 -14.15 -19.83 13.20
CA MET A 38 -15.42 -20.45 12.79
C MET A 38 -15.35 -20.94 11.34
N LYS A 39 -14.69 -20.19 10.45
CA LYS A 39 -14.37 -20.66 9.09
C LYS A 39 -13.53 -21.93 9.11
N GLN A 40 -12.52 -21.98 9.97
CA GLN A 40 -11.71 -23.17 10.14
C GLN A 40 -12.52 -24.35 10.69
N ALA A 41 -13.43 -24.13 11.64
CA ALA A 41 -14.32 -25.18 12.16
C ALA A 41 -15.26 -25.74 11.09
N ALA A 42 -15.78 -24.88 10.20
CA ALA A 42 -16.66 -25.29 9.12
C ALA A 42 -15.93 -26.04 7.99
N THR A 43 -14.70 -25.65 7.67
CA THR A 43 -13.92 -26.21 6.56
C THR A 43 -13.04 -27.40 6.97
N ILE A 44 -12.50 -27.37 8.19
CA ILE A 44 -11.56 -28.36 8.74
C ILE A 44 -11.97 -28.70 10.18
N PRO A 45 -13.05 -29.47 10.38
CA PRO A 45 -13.56 -29.81 11.72
C PRO A 45 -12.58 -30.68 12.54
N LYS A 46 -11.55 -31.25 11.89
CA LYS A 46 -10.46 -32.01 12.52
C LYS A 46 -9.10 -31.38 12.17
N PRO A 47 -8.64 -30.38 12.93
CA PRO A 47 -7.40 -29.67 12.63
C PRO A 47 -6.17 -30.57 12.81
N PRO A 48 -5.09 -30.33 12.02
CA PRO A 48 -3.91 -31.19 12.02
C PRO A 48 -3.05 -30.90 13.25
N LYS A 49 -3.24 -31.68 14.33
CA LYS A 49 -2.23 -31.93 15.39
C LYS A 49 -2.57 -32.99 16.44
N ARG A 50 -3.66 -33.76 16.32
CA ARG A 50 -3.89 -34.94 17.17
C ARG A 50 -4.30 -36.15 16.34
N GLN A 51 -3.32 -36.76 15.66
CA GLN A 51 -3.48 -38.11 15.09
C GLN A 51 -3.38 -39.21 16.16
N HIS A 52 -3.20 -38.88 17.44
CA HIS A 52 -3.19 -39.84 18.54
C HIS A 52 -4.19 -39.43 19.61
N GLY A 53 -5.30 -40.17 19.66
CA GLY A 53 -6.37 -40.01 20.62
C GLY A 53 -7.66 -40.44 19.96
N GLY A 54 -8.10 -41.67 20.21
CA GLY A 54 -9.37 -42.23 19.74
C GLY A 54 -10.61 -41.57 20.35
N ASP A 55 -10.56 -40.27 20.61
CA ASP A 55 -11.65 -39.47 21.14
C ASP A 55 -12.37 -38.79 19.97
N SER A 56 -13.60 -39.22 19.70
CA SER A 56 -14.50 -38.61 18.71
C SER A 56 -14.71 -37.09 18.91
N ASN A 57 -14.39 -36.55 20.10
CA ASN A 57 -14.54 -35.14 20.48
C ASN A 57 -13.23 -34.32 20.49
N GLY A 58 -12.13 -34.86 19.97
CA GLY A 58 -10.82 -34.19 19.99
C GLY A 58 -10.77 -32.86 19.22
N GLY A 59 -11.53 -32.74 18.12
CA GLY A 59 -11.64 -31.51 17.32
C GLY A 59 -12.41 -30.40 18.05
N GLU A 60 -13.48 -30.76 18.75
CA GLU A 60 -14.31 -29.80 19.48
C GLU A 60 -13.54 -29.15 20.64
N ARG A 61 -12.79 -29.95 21.41
CA ARG A 61 -11.92 -29.45 22.47
C ARG A 61 -10.88 -28.45 21.97
N TYR A 62 -10.31 -28.68 20.79
CA TYR A 62 -9.35 -27.75 20.18
C TYR A 62 -9.99 -26.38 19.94
N PHE A 63 -11.16 -26.33 19.30
CA PHE A 63 -11.82 -25.05 19.01
C PHE A 63 -12.24 -24.34 20.29
N LEU A 64 -12.75 -25.07 21.30
CA LEU A 64 -13.06 -24.49 22.62
C LEU A 64 -11.82 -23.90 23.31
N ASP A 65 -10.68 -24.59 23.27
CA ASP A 65 -9.43 -24.09 23.84
C ASP A 65 -8.92 -22.85 23.09
N GLN A 66 -9.02 -22.84 21.76
CA GLN A 66 -8.66 -21.67 20.96
C GLN A 66 -9.58 -20.48 21.27
N ILE A 67 -10.90 -20.67 21.33
CA ILE A 67 -11.86 -19.60 21.66
C ILE A 67 -11.51 -18.96 23.01
N LYS A 68 -11.19 -19.77 24.03
CA LYS A 68 -10.77 -19.27 25.34
C LYS A 68 -9.49 -18.42 25.24
N LEU A 69 -8.49 -18.88 24.48
CA LEU A 69 -7.25 -18.13 24.27
C LEU A 69 -7.49 -16.80 23.55
N PHE A 70 -8.33 -16.80 22.51
CA PHE A 70 -8.68 -15.59 21.76
C PHE A 70 -9.45 -14.59 22.63
N ARG A 71 -10.45 -15.04 23.41
CA ARG A 71 -11.19 -14.21 24.38
C ARG A 71 -10.26 -13.58 25.42
N HIS A 72 -9.36 -14.37 26.01
CA HIS A 72 -8.41 -13.88 27.02
C HIS A 72 -7.42 -12.86 26.44
N ARG A 73 -6.90 -13.10 25.23
CA ARG A 73 -6.00 -12.15 24.54
C ARG A 73 -6.72 -10.83 24.23
N HIS A 74 -7.96 -10.92 23.73
CA HIS A 74 -8.79 -9.75 23.42
C HIS A 74 -9.15 -8.95 24.69
N GLN A 75 -9.21 -9.58 25.86
CA GLN A 75 -9.45 -8.89 27.14
C GLN A 75 -8.20 -8.19 27.69
N GLN A 76 -7.00 -8.70 27.38
CA GLN A 76 -5.72 -8.13 27.83
C GLN A 76 -5.18 -7.01 26.93
N GLN A 77 -5.51 -7.02 25.64
CA GLN A 77 -5.30 -5.88 24.76
C GLN A 77 -6.42 -4.86 25.01
N GLU A 78 -6.13 -3.77 25.70
CA GLU A 78 -6.99 -2.58 25.71
C GLU A 78 -7.29 -2.18 24.27
N LYS A 79 -8.52 -2.48 23.80
CA LYS A 79 -9.23 -1.90 22.65
C LYS A 79 -8.33 -1.29 21.57
N GLN A 80 -7.32 -2.02 21.12
CA GLN A 80 -6.56 -1.63 19.94
C GLN A 80 -7.55 -1.79 18.81
N GLU A 81 -7.92 -0.68 18.17
CA GLU A 81 -8.71 -0.60 16.94
C GLU A 81 -7.96 -1.26 15.76
N ASN A 82 -7.41 -2.46 15.98
CA ASN A 82 -7.01 -3.33 14.90
C ASN A 82 -8.32 -3.86 14.31
N ASP A 83 -8.76 -3.25 13.21
CA ASP A 83 -9.03 -3.88 11.90
C ASP A 83 -9.47 -5.36 11.89
N MET A 84 -10.22 -5.80 12.89
CA MET A 84 -10.87 -7.10 12.92
C MET A 84 -12.22 -6.95 12.27
N PHE A 85 -12.13 -6.86 10.95
CA PHE A 85 -13.25 -6.78 10.03
C PHE A 85 -14.30 -7.86 10.32
N ALA A 86 -15.52 -7.43 10.65
CA ALA A 86 -16.65 -8.31 10.91
C ALA A 86 -17.26 -8.92 9.63
N TRP A 87 -16.51 -8.91 8.53
CA TRP A 87 -16.97 -9.35 7.23
C TRP A 87 -16.09 -10.46 6.65
N MET A 88 -16.65 -11.30 5.78
CA MET A 88 -15.93 -12.39 5.13
C MET A 88 -16.38 -12.57 3.68
N ALA A 89 -15.44 -12.93 2.81
CA ALA A 89 -15.71 -13.25 1.41
C ALA A 89 -16.19 -14.71 1.24
N PHE A 90 -17.17 -14.88 0.36
CA PHE A 90 -17.81 -16.15 -0.01
C PHE A 90 -17.87 -16.29 -1.52
N GLU A 91 -17.86 -17.52 -2.01
CA GLU A 91 -17.94 -17.83 -3.44
C GLU A 91 -19.28 -18.49 -3.75
N GLU A 92 -19.97 -18.01 -4.79
CA GLU A 92 -21.24 -18.54 -5.28
C GLU A 92 -21.10 -18.98 -6.74
N LEU A 93 -21.69 -20.12 -7.09
CA LEU A 93 -21.74 -20.61 -8.46
C LEU A 93 -22.87 -19.90 -9.22
N VAL A 94 -22.51 -19.12 -10.24
CA VAL A 94 -23.50 -18.52 -11.14
C VAL A 94 -23.94 -19.57 -12.16
N ALA A 95 -25.26 -19.71 -12.37
CA ALA A 95 -25.85 -20.74 -13.22
C ALA A 95 -25.24 -20.76 -14.64
N PRO A 96 -25.10 -21.95 -15.26
CA PRO A 96 -24.31 -22.11 -16.47
C PRO A 96 -25.10 -21.72 -17.73
N GLU A 97 -24.83 -20.54 -18.27
CA GLU A 97 -24.97 -20.31 -19.70
C GLU A 97 -23.60 -20.55 -20.36
N ALA A 98 -23.45 -21.76 -20.94
CA ALA A 98 -22.34 -22.23 -21.76
C ALA A 98 -20.93 -22.37 -21.10
N THR A 99 -20.54 -23.65 -20.93
CA THR A 99 -19.16 -24.22 -20.89
C THR A 99 -18.07 -23.67 -19.98
N THR A 100 -18.31 -22.64 -19.15
CA THR A 100 -17.35 -22.21 -18.11
C THR A 100 -18.06 -21.96 -16.78
N LYS A 101 -17.67 -22.68 -15.71
CA LYS A 101 -18.17 -22.43 -14.35
C LYS A 101 -17.65 -21.05 -13.91
N LYS A 102 -18.51 -20.04 -13.89
CA LYS A 102 -18.19 -18.72 -13.33
C LYS A 102 -18.56 -18.71 -11.85
N THR A 103 -17.56 -18.56 -10.99
CA THR A 103 -17.75 -18.29 -9.55
C THR A 103 -17.79 -16.78 -9.33
N SER A 104 -18.84 -16.27 -8.68
CA SER A 104 -18.94 -14.88 -8.25
C SER A 104 -18.59 -14.78 -6.77
N THR A 105 -17.84 -13.76 -6.38
CA THR A 105 -17.45 -13.54 -4.98
C THR A 105 -18.34 -12.46 -4.38
N TYR A 106 -18.92 -12.71 -3.21
CA TYR A 106 -19.67 -11.72 -2.42
C TYR A 106 -19.09 -11.64 -1.01
N TYR A 107 -19.36 -10.54 -0.33
CA TYR A 107 -18.94 -10.28 1.04
C TYR A 107 -20.15 -10.29 1.95
N TYR A 108 -20.03 -10.89 3.13
CA TYR A 108 -21.08 -10.90 4.13
C TYR A 108 -20.57 -10.27 5.41
N ASP A 109 -21.28 -9.26 5.89
CA ASP A 109 -21.00 -8.61 7.17
C ASP A 109 -21.84 -9.27 8.27
N PHE A 110 -21.15 -9.83 9.27
CA PHE A 110 -21.75 -10.56 10.38
C PHE A 110 -22.32 -9.66 11.48
N VAL A 111 -21.97 -8.37 11.48
CA VAL A 111 -22.56 -7.35 12.37
C VAL A 111 -23.88 -6.86 11.79
N THR A 112 -23.86 -6.39 10.55
CA THR A 112 -25.09 -5.88 9.89
C THR A 112 -25.97 -6.97 9.30
N LYS A 113 -25.46 -8.21 9.22
CA LYS A 113 -26.13 -9.38 8.61
C LYS A 113 -26.51 -9.15 7.15
N SER A 114 -25.72 -8.34 6.45
CA SER A 114 -25.98 -7.91 5.08
C SER A 114 -25.00 -8.56 4.10
N ARG A 115 -25.53 -9.00 2.96
CA ARG A 115 -24.73 -9.39 1.80
C ARG A 115 -24.38 -8.14 1.01
N GLN A 116 -23.12 -8.03 0.62
CA GLN A 116 -22.58 -6.96 -0.18
C GLN A 116 -21.86 -7.60 -1.37
N ASP A 117 -22.21 -7.19 -2.59
CA ASP A 117 -21.52 -7.71 -3.78
C ASP A 117 -20.15 -7.03 -3.97
N MET A 118 -19.93 -5.89 -3.32
CA MET A 118 -18.68 -5.14 -3.30
C MET A 118 -17.95 -5.32 -1.97
N HIS A 119 -16.63 -5.24 -1.99
CA HIS A 119 -15.82 -5.37 -0.79
C HIS A 119 -16.10 -4.19 0.16
N PRO A 120 -16.31 -4.38 1.47
CA PRO A 120 -16.72 -3.30 2.39
C PRO A 120 -15.67 -2.19 2.61
N LEU A 121 -14.40 -2.43 2.28
CA LEU A 121 -13.37 -1.38 2.16
C LEU A 121 -13.39 -0.61 0.83
N VAL A 122 -14.23 -1.03 -0.12
CA VAL A 122 -14.58 -0.21 -1.28
C VAL A 122 -15.61 0.79 -0.76
N LEU A 123 -15.19 2.05 -0.60
CA LEU A 123 -16.09 3.16 -0.27
C LEU A 123 -17.22 3.18 -1.31
N LEU A 124 -18.39 2.69 -0.93
CA LEU A 124 -19.59 2.74 -1.75
C LEU A 124 -20.07 4.19 -1.75
N LEU A 125 -20.01 4.82 -2.92
CA LEU A 125 -20.74 6.04 -3.23
C LEU A 125 -22.24 5.75 -3.05
N GLY A 126 -22.85 6.22 -1.97
CA GLY A 126 -24.29 6.11 -1.78
C GLY A 126 -24.73 6.42 -0.34
N ASP A 127 -25.47 7.51 -0.21
CA ASP A 127 -26.30 7.87 0.95
C ASP A 127 -25.60 8.46 2.18
N SER A 128 -24.68 9.40 1.96
CA SER A 128 -24.56 10.50 2.90
C SER A 128 -24.58 11.84 2.15
N ASP A 129 -25.66 12.60 2.36
CA ASP A 129 -25.88 13.98 1.89
C ASP A 129 -24.82 14.99 2.39
N TRP A 130 -23.72 14.51 2.98
CA TRP A 130 -22.58 15.31 3.42
C TRP A 130 -21.50 15.45 2.33
N ALA A 131 -21.60 14.73 1.21
CA ALA A 131 -20.62 14.71 0.11
C ALA A 131 -20.75 15.89 -0.88
N THR A 132 -21.37 17.02 -0.49
CA THR A 132 -21.43 18.24 -1.32
C THR A 132 -20.70 19.44 -0.72
N THR A 133 -20.01 19.29 0.41
CA THR A 133 -19.09 20.33 0.85
C THR A 133 -17.73 20.14 0.19
N GLU A 134 -17.28 21.17 -0.54
CA GLU A 134 -15.92 21.33 -1.09
C GLU A 134 -14.78 21.29 -0.02
N ASP A 135 -15.13 20.93 1.22
CA ASP A 135 -14.34 20.97 2.45
C ASP A 135 -14.01 19.56 3.00
N ALA A 136 -14.30 18.50 2.22
CA ALA A 136 -13.93 17.14 2.60
C ALA A 136 -12.41 16.95 2.50
N ASP A 137 -11.79 16.42 3.56
CA ASP A 137 -10.35 16.12 3.62
C ASP A 137 -9.93 15.35 2.35
N PRO A 138 -8.99 15.88 1.54
CA PRO A 138 -8.59 15.25 0.28
C PRO A 138 -8.06 13.83 0.46
N MET A 139 -7.62 13.44 1.67
CA MET A 139 -7.24 12.07 2.01
C MET A 139 -8.42 11.10 2.18
N THR A 140 -9.64 11.60 2.32
CA THR A 140 -10.88 10.80 2.48
C THR A 140 -11.73 10.72 1.21
N ARG A 141 -11.33 11.44 0.15
CA ARG A 141 -12.02 11.44 -1.14
C ARG A 141 -11.79 10.11 -1.84
N ALA A 142 -12.84 9.30 -1.97
CA ALA A 142 -12.80 8.04 -2.70
C ALA A 142 -12.27 8.26 -4.13
N ALA A 143 -11.28 7.47 -4.55
CA ALA A 143 -10.71 7.59 -5.89
C ALA A 143 -11.77 7.24 -6.95
N ASP A 144 -12.15 8.20 -7.80
CA ASP A 144 -13.11 7.99 -8.88
C ASP A 144 -12.45 7.14 -9.99
N PRO A 145 -13.05 6.02 -10.42
CA PRO A 145 -12.59 5.27 -11.59
C PRO A 145 -12.40 6.13 -12.85
N LYS A 146 -13.11 7.25 -12.99
CA LYS A 146 -12.93 8.19 -14.12
C LYS A 146 -11.62 8.99 -14.03
N GLU A 147 -11.10 9.25 -12.84
CA GLU A 147 -9.78 9.88 -12.66
C GLU A 147 -8.68 8.99 -13.26
N PHE A 148 -8.83 7.66 -13.19
CA PHE A 148 -7.91 6.72 -13.83
C PHE A 148 -7.92 6.84 -15.37
N GLU A 149 -9.09 6.86 -16.01
CA GLU A 149 -9.18 6.97 -17.47
C GLU A 149 -8.56 8.28 -17.98
N GLN A 150 -8.78 9.36 -17.22
CA GLN A 150 -8.17 10.67 -17.47
C GLN A 150 -6.66 10.63 -17.28
N ALA A 151 -6.16 10.05 -16.18
CA ALA A 151 -4.74 9.87 -15.92
C ALA A 151 -4.06 9.03 -17.00
N ALA A 152 -4.65 7.90 -17.37
CA ALA A 152 -4.15 7.02 -18.41
C ALA A 152 -4.12 7.71 -19.78
N SER A 153 -5.07 8.59 -20.06
CA SER A 153 -5.11 9.40 -21.29
C SER A 153 -4.07 10.53 -21.26
N LEU A 154 -3.91 11.19 -20.13
CA LEU A 154 -2.91 12.25 -19.91
C LEU A 154 -1.49 11.71 -20.09
N HIS A 155 -1.18 10.55 -19.50
CA HIS A 155 0.15 9.94 -19.59
C HIS A 155 0.47 9.30 -20.95
N LYS A 156 -0.47 9.27 -21.90
CA LYS A 156 -0.20 8.98 -23.31
C LYS A 156 0.34 10.20 -24.07
N GLN A 157 0.17 11.40 -23.53
CA GLN A 157 0.64 12.63 -24.16
C GLN A 157 2.16 12.78 -23.99
N SER A 158 2.80 13.40 -24.97
CA SER A 158 4.25 13.62 -24.98
C SER A 158 4.67 14.99 -24.41
N SER A 159 3.73 15.90 -24.17
CA SER A 159 4.00 17.26 -23.73
C SER A 159 2.80 17.86 -22.98
N MET A 160 3.07 18.67 -21.96
CA MET A 160 2.09 19.43 -21.17
C MET A 160 2.63 20.85 -20.94
N LYS A 161 1.76 21.88 -21.02
CA LYS A 161 2.17 23.29 -20.91
C LYS A 161 2.67 23.66 -19.51
N ASN A 162 1.94 23.24 -18.47
CA ASN A 162 2.30 23.47 -17.07
C ASN A 162 2.71 22.15 -16.43
N ILE A 163 3.96 21.74 -16.65
CA ILE A 163 4.43 20.46 -16.10
C ILE A 163 4.45 20.45 -14.58
N THR A 164 4.59 21.58 -13.91
CA THR A 164 4.61 21.67 -12.44
C THR A 164 3.25 21.39 -11.79
N GLU A 165 2.16 21.55 -12.54
CA GLU A 165 0.78 21.31 -12.13
C GLU A 165 0.33 19.86 -12.41
N LEU A 166 1.27 18.95 -12.70
CA LEU A 166 0.94 17.54 -12.91
C LEU A 166 0.43 16.93 -11.60
N GLU A 167 -0.86 16.65 -11.54
CA GLU A 167 -1.52 16.09 -10.35
C GLU A 167 -1.32 14.59 -10.21
N ILE A 168 -1.09 13.87 -11.32
CA ILE A 168 -0.99 12.41 -11.29
C ILE A 168 0.36 11.98 -11.85
N LEU A 169 1.13 11.27 -11.04
CA LEU A 169 2.39 10.65 -11.45
C LEU A 169 2.13 9.21 -11.93
N CYS A 170 2.93 8.73 -12.87
CA CYS A 170 2.82 7.39 -13.44
C CYS A 170 4.18 6.71 -13.51
N PHE A 171 4.24 5.48 -13.00
CA PHE A 171 5.42 4.63 -13.00
C PHE A 171 5.10 3.26 -13.58
N HIS A 172 6.01 2.77 -14.41
CA HIS A 172 6.01 1.41 -14.93
C HIS A 172 6.91 0.58 -14.03
N CYS A 173 6.36 -0.53 -13.53
CA CYS A 173 7.04 -1.40 -12.59
C CYS A 173 6.82 -2.86 -12.95
N TRP A 174 7.62 -3.73 -12.35
CA TRP A 174 7.38 -5.15 -12.40
C TRP A 174 7.98 -5.83 -11.18
N TRP A 175 7.40 -6.96 -10.79
CA TRP A 175 7.98 -7.90 -9.84
C TRP A 175 8.01 -9.30 -10.45
N LYS A 176 8.83 -10.18 -9.88
CA LYS A 176 8.82 -11.60 -10.21
C LYS A 176 7.98 -12.35 -9.20
N GLU A 177 7.10 -13.20 -9.69
CA GLU A 177 6.31 -14.11 -8.87
C GLU A 177 6.66 -15.54 -9.23
N THR A 178 6.99 -16.34 -8.22
CA THR A 178 7.24 -17.77 -8.40
C THR A 178 5.99 -18.51 -7.94
N SER A 179 5.38 -19.25 -8.86
CA SER A 179 4.27 -20.15 -8.57
C SER A 179 4.72 -21.27 -7.63
N LEU A 180 3.76 -21.90 -6.94
CA LEU A 180 4.00 -23.09 -6.13
C LEU A 180 4.58 -24.25 -6.95
N LEU A 181 4.35 -24.25 -8.27
CA LEU A 181 4.90 -25.22 -9.23
C LEU A 181 6.34 -24.88 -9.68
N GLY A 182 6.95 -23.82 -9.14
CA GLY A 182 8.31 -23.40 -9.47
C GLY A 182 8.44 -22.51 -10.71
N GLU A 183 7.34 -22.27 -11.43
CA GLU A 183 7.31 -21.37 -12.59
C GLU A 183 7.48 -19.91 -12.15
N THR A 184 8.46 -19.22 -12.73
CA THR A 184 8.67 -17.79 -12.48
C THR A 184 7.98 -16.96 -13.56
N ARG A 185 7.01 -16.13 -13.17
CA ARG A 185 6.39 -15.13 -14.04
C ARG A 185 6.83 -13.72 -13.67
N GLN A 186 6.91 -12.86 -14.67
CA GLN A 186 7.12 -11.42 -14.45
C GLN A 186 5.75 -10.74 -14.50
N CYS A 187 5.30 -10.21 -13.37
CA CYS A 187 4.09 -9.40 -13.30
C CYS A 187 4.46 -7.96 -13.59
N ARG A 188 3.91 -7.40 -14.67
CA ARG A 188 4.08 -5.99 -15.04
C ARG A 188 2.88 -5.17 -14.59
N LEU A 189 3.15 -3.95 -14.17
CA LEU A 189 2.11 -3.05 -13.70
C LEU A 189 2.42 -1.59 -14.02
N ARG A 190 1.36 -0.79 -14.01
CA ARG A 190 1.43 0.66 -13.97
C ARG A 190 0.88 1.15 -12.64
N LEU A 191 1.67 1.98 -11.98
CA LEU A 191 1.35 2.62 -10.72
C LEU A 191 1.07 4.09 -11.00
N TYR A 192 -0.12 4.55 -10.66
CA TYR A 192 -0.50 5.94 -10.69
C TYR A 192 -0.58 6.46 -9.27
N PHE A 193 -0.05 7.66 -9.02
CA PHE A 193 -0.12 8.33 -7.73
C PHE A 193 -0.76 9.70 -7.94
N SER A 194 -1.86 9.94 -7.26
CA SER A 194 -2.53 11.24 -7.26
C SER A 194 -1.93 12.11 -6.15
N THR A 195 -1.28 13.22 -6.50
CA THR A 195 -0.78 14.23 -5.57
C THR A 195 -1.90 14.77 -4.66
N PRO A 196 -3.08 15.21 -5.18
CA PRO A 196 -4.10 15.80 -4.31
C PRO A 196 -4.71 14.78 -3.33
N THR A 197 -5.05 13.58 -3.77
CA THR A 197 -5.71 12.59 -2.88
C THR A 197 -4.74 11.65 -2.16
N ARG A 198 -3.47 11.65 -2.57
CA ARG A 198 -2.40 10.74 -2.10
C ARG A 198 -2.70 9.25 -2.30
N HIS A 199 -3.70 8.94 -3.13
CA HIS A 199 -4.07 7.57 -3.45
C HIS A 199 -3.20 6.99 -4.56
N PHE A 200 -3.02 5.68 -4.51
CA PHE A 200 -2.36 4.91 -5.54
C PHE A 200 -3.40 4.12 -6.32
N GLN A 201 -3.28 4.12 -7.64
CA GLN A 201 -4.02 3.21 -8.51
C GLN A 201 -3.03 2.27 -9.20
N VAL A 202 -3.29 0.97 -9.12
CA VAL A 202 -2.44 -0.08 -9.67
C VAL A 202 -3.20 -0.81 -10.75
N VAL A 203 -2.57 -0.90 -11.93
CA VAL A 203 -3.09 -1.68 -13.05
C VAL A 203 -2.09 -2.74 -13.41
N LEU A 204 -2.51 -4.00 -13.35
CA LEU A 204 -1.70 -5.12 -13.79
C LEU A 204 -1.88 -5.28 -15.30
N GLU A 205 -0.82 -5.55 -16.06
CA GLU A 205 -0.96 -5.74 -17.52
C GLU A 205 -1.78 -7.00 -17.86
N ASP A 206 -1.75 -8.01 -16.98
CA ASP A 206 -2.42 -9.30 -17.17
C ASP A 206 -3.86 -9.34 -16.62
N SER A 207 -4.38 -8.21 -16.10
CA SER A 207 -5.73 -8.15 -15.52
C SER A 207 -6.43 -6.84 -15.91
N PRO A 208 -7.73 -6.88 -16.24
CA PRO A 208 -8.50 -5.67 -16.50
C PRO A 208 -8.82 -4.86 -15.23
N ASN A 209 -8.53 -5.41 -14.05
CA ASN A 209 -8.90 -4.79 -12.78
C ASN A 209 -7.94 -3.67 -12.40
N VAL A 210 -8.52 -2.54 -11.98
CA VAL A 210 -7.81 -1.41 -11.36
C VAL A 210 -7.93 -1.53 -9.84
N PHE A 211 -6.80 -1.54 -9.14
CA PHE A 211 -6.78 -1.59 -7.68
C PHE A 211 -6.47 -0.21 -7.13
N THR A 212 -7.38 0.34 -6.34
CA THR A 212 -7.14 1.57 -5.57
C THR A 212 -6.57 1.22 -4.21
N ILE A 213 -5.45 1.83 -3.85
CA ILE A 213 -4.78 1.72 -2.56
C ILE A 213 -4.76 3.11 -1.94
N SER A 214 -5.37 3.27 -0.77
CA SER A 214 -5.51 4.59 -0.12
C SER A 214 -4.16 5.22 0.20
N HIS A 215 -3.21 4.42 0.69
CA HIS A 215 -1.84 4.85 0.96
C HIS A 215 -0.89 3.65 0.94
N ILE A 216 0.38 3.92 0.67
CA ILE A 216 1.46 2.94 0.84
C ILE A 216 2.37 3.49 1.92
N ALA A 217 2.59 2.72 2.98
CA ALA A 217 3.48 3.12 4.06
C ALA A 217 4.94 2.77 3.76
N HIS A 218 5.86 3.60 4.24
CA HIS A 218 7.29 3.30 4.22
C HIS A 218 7.59 2.12 5.15
N ALA A 219 8.36 1.13 4.66
CA ALA A 219 8.56 -0.14 5.36
C ALA A 219 9.24 -0.02 6.74
N VAL A 220 10.05 1.03 6.94
CA VAL A 220 10.81 1.22 8.19
C VAL A 220 10.08 2.15 9.17
N THR A 221 9.45 3.21 8.67
CA THR A 221 8.91 4.28 9.50
C THR A 221 7.40 4.18 9.69
N GLY A 222 6.70 3.40 8.86
CA GLY A 222 5.23 3.29 8.89
C GLY A 222 4.50 4.53 8.36
N VAL A 223 5.21 5.61 8.02
CA VAL A 223 4.63 6.85 7.51
C VAL A 223 4.16 6.66 6.06
N PRO A 224 2.96 7.14 5.68
CA PRO A 224 2.51 7.15 4.30
C PRO A 224 3.52 7.82 3.36
N LEU A 225 3.76 7.19 2.21
CA LEU A 225 4.59 7.75 1.16
C LEU A 225 3.90 8.98 0.57
N SER A 226 4.70 10.02 0.34
CA SER A 226 4.29 11.24 -0.35
C SER A 226 4.86 11.27 -1.77
N VAL A 227 4.46 12.29 -2.54
CA VAL A 227 4.98 12.56 -3.88
C VAL A 227 6.51 12.67 -3.90
N TRP A 228 7.11 13.20 -2.84
CA TRP A 228 8.56 13.45 -2.73
C TRP A 228 9.38 12.16 -2.59
N ASP A 229 8.74 11.07 -2.16
CA ASP A 229 9.39 9.77 -1.95
C ASP A 229 9.46 8.96 -3.25
N LEU A 230 8.66 9.32 -4.26
CA LEU A 230 8.50 8.58 -5.50
C LEU A 230 9.56 9.00 -6.54
N HIS A 231 10.42 8.07 -6.93
CA HIS A 231 11.44 8.27 -7.96
C HIS A 231 11.81 6.93 -8.62
N GLU A 232 12.44 6.99 -9.79
CA GLU A 232 12.98 5.79 -10.44
C GLU A 232 14.05 5.14 -9.55
N GLY A 233 13.82 3.88 -9.16
CA GLY A 233 14.64 3.13 -8.21
C GLY A 233 14.03 3.03 -6.81
N ALA A 234 12.99 3.79 -6.49
CA ALA A 234 12.31 3.70 -5.20
C ALA A 234 11.71 2.30 -5.00
N ARG A 235 11.80 1.79 -3.78
CA ARG A 235 11.26 0.48 -3.39
C ARG A 235 10.07 0.67 -2.47
N LEU A 236 8.93 0.09 -2.84
CA LEU A 236 7.69 0.18 -2.08
C LEU A 236 6.90 -1.12 -2.19
N THR A 237 5.99 -1.34 -1.25
CA THR A 237 5.19 -2.58 -1.20
C THR A 237 3.84 -2.35 -1.88
N VAL A 238 3.64 -2.95 -3.05
CA VAL A 238 2.40 -2.87 -3.82
C VAL A 238 1.66 -4.20 -3.68
N LEU A 239 0.41 -4.20 -3.22
CA LEU A 239 -0.40 -5.41 -3.04
C LEU A 239 0.34 -6.52 -2.24
N GLY A 240 1.07 -6.13 -1.20
CA GLY A 240 1.87 -7.05 -0.38
C GLY A 240 3.17 -7.55 -1.02
N ARG A 241 3.55 -7.05 -2.21
CA ARG A 241 4.77 -7.45 -2.94
C ARG A 241 5.80 -6.32 -2.98
N PRO A 242 7.07 -6.59 -2.66
CA PRO A 242 8.14 -5.60 -2.78
C PRO A 242 8.36 -5.27 -4.26
N THR A 243 8.14 -4.01 -4.62
CA THR A 243 8.15 -3.51 -5.99
C THR A 243 9.13 -2.36 -6.11
N THR A 244 9.95 -2.39 -7.16
CA THR A 244 10.85 -1.27 -7.48
C THR A 244 10.23 -0.45 -8.61
N LEU A 245 10.12 0.86 -8.43
CA LEU A 245 9.75 1.79 -9.51
C LEU A 245 10.87 1.77 -10.54
N ARG A 246 10.60 1.27 -11.75
CA ARG A 246 11.65 1.08 -12.77
C ARG A 246 11.76 2.26 -13.71
N GLN A 247 10.62 2.75 -14.18
CA GLN A 247 10.57 3.78 -15.21
C GLN A 247 9.39 4.71 -14.95
N ALA A 248 9.64 6.00 -14.90
CA ALA A 248 8.60 7.01 -14.86
C ALA A 248 8.04 7.26 -16.27
N SER A 249 6.77 7.68 -16.36
CA SER A 249 6.25 8.24 -17.61
C SER A 249 7.02 9.50 -18.00
N LEU A 250 6.95 9.91 -19.26
CA LEU A 250 7.68 11.10 -19.74
C LEU A 250 7.29 12.35 -18.94
N LEU A 251 5.99 12.56 -18.70
CA LEU A 251 5.48 13.69 -17.92
C LEU A 251 5.95 13.61 -16.47
N THR A 252 5.87 12.44 -15.84
CA THR A 252 6.35 12.23 -14.46
C THR A 252 7.84 12.55 -14.34
N ARG A 253 8.65 12.13 -15.32
CA ARG A 253 10.08 12.43 -15.34
C ARG A 253 10.34 13.93 -15.50
N GLN A 254 9.63 14.60 -16.41
CA GLN A 254 9.75 16.05 -16.57
C GLN A 254 9.32 16.81 -15.31
N TRP A 255 8.28 16.34 -14.60
CA TRP A 255 7.85 16.87 -13.31
C TRP A 255 8.94 16.71 -12.25
N LEU A 256 9.52 15.52 -12.12
CA LEU A 256 10.62 15.24 -11.19
C LEU A 256 11.84 16.14 -11.47
N GLU A 257 12.26 16.25 -12.74
CA GLU A 257 13.37 17.11 -13.13
C GLU A 257 13.08 18.60 -12.89
N ALA A 258 11.84 19.05 -13.09
CA ALA A 258 11.46 20.43 -12.81
C ALA A 258 11.59 20.77 -11.33
N HIS A 259 11.14 19.88 -10.44
CA HIS A 259 11.26 20.05 -8.99
C HIS A 259 12.71 19.93 -8.52
N GLU A 260 13.48 18.98 -9.09
CA GLU A 260 14.91 18.86 -8.81
C GLU A 260 15.67 20.14 -9.17
N ARG A 261 15.39 20.73 -10.35
CA ARG A 261 16.00 22.00 -10.79
C ARG A 261 15.65 23.18 -9.88
N ARG A 262 14.54 23.13 -9.14
CA ARG A 262 14.17 24.14 -8.13
C ARG A 262 14.92 23.94 -6.81
N LEU A 263 15.08 22.69 -6.37
CA LEU A 263 15.71 22.36 -5.09
C LEU A 263 17.24 22.49 -5.11
N ARG A 264 17.87 22.08 -6.21
CA ARG A 264 19.34 22.02 -6.30
C ARG A 264 20.05 23.37 -6.08
N PRO A 265 19.59 24.51 -6.64
CA PRO A 265 20.21 25.80 -6.36
C PRO A 265 20.16 26.19 -4.88
N VAL A 266 19.10 25.79 -4.15
CA VAL A 266 18.98 26.08 -2.72
C VAL A 266 20.01 25.28 -1.92
N VAL A 267 20.17 23.98 -2.24
CA VAL A 267 21.23 23.14 -1.65
C VAL A 267 22.61 23.78 -1.88
N GLU A 268 22.93 24.14 -3.12
CA GLU A 268 24.22 24.72 -3.49
C GLU A 268 24.47 26.06 -2.78
N GLN A 269 23.45 26.92 -2.66
CA GLN A 269 23.56 28.19 -1.95
C GLN A 269 23.77 28.00 -0.44
N LEU A 270 23.02 27.09 0.19
CA LEU A 270 23.18 26.77 1.60
C LEU A 270 24.59 26.21 1.88
N GLN A 271 25.07 25.28 1.07
CA GLN A 271 26.43 24.73 1.18
C GLN A 271 27.49 25.83 1.02
N LYS A 272 27.34 26.71 0.03
CA LYS A 272 28.27 27.82 -0.22
C LYS A 272 28.34 28.80 0.95
N GLU A 273 27.20 29.14 1.56
CA GLU A 273 27.17 30.03 2.73
C GLU A 273 27.74 29.34 3.98
N LEU A 274 27.43 28.07 4.18
CA LEU A 274 27.90 27.28 5.32
C LEU A 274 29.43 27.09 5.29
N ALA A 275 29.99 26.87 4.10
CA ALA A 275 31.45 26.74 3.90
C ALA A 275 32.25 27.95 4.44
N LYS A 276 31.66 29.15 4.51
CA LYS A 276 32.30 30.35 5.07
C LYS A 276 32.60 30.23 6.57
N TYR A 277 31.83 29.42 7.29
CA TYR A 277 31.97 29.22 8.73
C TYR A 277 32.78 27.97 9.07
N GLU A 278 32.69 26.92 8.24
CA GLU A 278 33.44 25.67 8.43
C GLU A 278 34.96 25.81 8.19
N LEU A 279 35.38 26.83 7.43
CA LEU A 279 36.81 27.16 7.24
C LEU A 279 37.56 27.49 8.55
N ARG A 280 36.86 27.74 9.67
CA ARG A 280 37.48 27.93 10.99
C ARG A 280 37.45 26.71 11.91
N SER A 281 36.61 25.70 11.64
CA SER A 281 36.53 24.48 12.47
C SER A 281 37.46 23.37 12.00
N HIS A 282 37.94 23.42 10.75
CA HIS A 282 38.87 22.44 10.19
C HIS A 282 40.35 22.85 10.36
N GLY A 283 40.69 23.30 11.57
CA GLY A 283 42.08 23.28 12.01
C GLY A 283 42.51 21.84 12.23
N ARG A 284 43.15 21.24 11.21
CA ARG A 284 43.71 19.86 11.18
C ARG A 284 42.71 18.74 10.87
N SER A 285 42.25 18.66 9.62
CA SER A 285 42.17 17.36 8.93
C SER A 285 42.06 17.55 7.43
N ALA A 286 43.11 18.10 6.82
CA ALA A 286 43.39 17.85 5.40
C ALA A 286 43.99 16.45 5.28
N ALA A 287 43.23 15.43 5.65
CA ALA A 287 43.50 14.08 5.18
C ALA A 287 42.71 13.93 3.87
N ALA A 288 43.44 13.64 2.80
CA ALA A 288 42.91 13.23 1.52
C ALA A 288 41.69 12.29 1.67
N PRO A 289 40.73 12.28 0.74
CA PRO A 289 39.62 11.34 0.79
C PRO A 289 40.18 9.91 0.87
N ALA A 290 40.14 9.33 2.07
CA ALA A 290 40.53 7.95 2.34
C ALA A 290 39.42 7.01 1.88
N SER A 291 39.10 7.09 0.59
CA SER A 291 38.46 6.01 -0.14
C SER A 291 38.67 6.28 -1.62
N GLY A 292 39.83 5.88 -2.13
CA GLY A 292 40.07 5.64 -3.55
C GLY A 292 39.25 4.47 -4.10
N ARG A 293 38.03 4.23 -3.60
CA ARG A 293 37.02 3.53 -4.37
C ARG A 293 36.45 4.54 -5.34
N ILE A 294 37.09 4.60 -6.50
CA ILE A 294 36.38 4.90 -7.74
C ILE A 294 35.24 3.88 -7.76
N LEU A 295 34.05 4.30 -7.32
CA LEU A 295 32.83 3.57 -7.64
C LEU A 295 32.80 3.62 -9.16
N CYS A 296 33.20 2.51 -9.78
CA CYS A 296 33.02 2.31 -11.21
C CYS A 296 31.59 2.75 -11.50
N ALA A 297 31.45 3.87 -12.21
CA ALA A 297 30.18 4.28 -12.75
C ALA A 297 29.79 3.14 -13.68
N ASP A 298 28.95 2.23 -13.19
CA ASP A 298 28.38 1.18 -14.01
C ASP A 298 27.73 1.89 -15.20
N PRO A 299 28.21 1.67 -16.44
CA PRO A 299 27.69 2.35 -17.62
C PRO A 299 26.20 2.05 -17.86
N HIS A 300 25.66 1.05 -17.16
CA HIS A 300 24.26 0.62 -17.20
C HIS A 300 23.46 1.11 -15.99
N ARG A 301 24.06 1.88 -15.08
CA ARG A 301 23.30 2.63 -14.08
C ARG A 301 22.65 3.80 -14.82
N SER A 302 21.51 3.50 -15.45
CA SER A 302 20.49 4.48 -15.82
C SER A 302 20.49 5.54 -14.72
N ARG A 303 20.73 6.81 -15.06
CA ARG A 303 20.73 7.93 -14.11
C ARG A 303 19.62 7.69 -13.10
N SER A 304 19.98 7.25 -11.90
CA SER A 304 18.98 6.88 -10.90
C SER A 304 18.17 8.13 -10.65
N GLY A 305 16.84 8.06 -10.80
CA GLY A 305 15.97 9.19 -10.51
C GLY A 305 16.35 9.77 -9.15
N VAL A 306 16.52 11.08 -9.07
CA VAL A 306 16.91 11.73 -7.81
C VAL A 306 15.71 11.72 -6.88
N SER A 307 15.93 11.25 -5.65
CA SER A 307 14.91 11.30 -4.62
C SER A 307 14.73 12.74 -4.16
N LEU A 308 13.58 13.34 -4.46
CA LEU A 308 13.27 14.71 -4.04
C LEU A 308 13.21 14.81 -2.51
N ARG A 309 12.73 13.75 -1.82
CA ARG A 309 12.79 13.65 -0.36
C ARG A 309 14.21 13.81 0.18
N GLN A 310 15.19 13.13 -0.42
CA GLN A 310 16.59 13.24 0.02
C GLN A 310 17.13 14.66 -0.12
N LEU A 311 16.77 15.36 -1.20
CA LEU A 311 17.13 16.77 -1.38
C LEU A 311 16.46 17.65 -0.33
N LEU A 312 15.17 17.44 -0.04
CA LEU A 312 14.46 18.18 1.01
C LEU A 312 15.06 17.94 2.39
N ASP A 313 15.39 16.69 2.73
CA ASP A 313 16.05 16.33 3.99
C ASP A 313 17.45 16.98 4.10
N GLU A 314 18.20 17.00 2.99
CA GLU A 314 19.49 17.69 2.93
C GLU A 314 19.34 19.20 3.13
N ILE A 315 18.36 19.84 2.48
CA ILE A 315 18.06 21.25 2.66
C ILE A 315 17.70 21.54 4.12
N ALA A 316 16.81 20.75 4.72
CA ALA A 316 16.41 20.92 6.12
C ALA A 316 17.61 20.79 7.08
N LEU A 317 18.51 19.84 6.83
CA LEU A 317 19.72 19.64 7.60
C LEU A 317 20.70 20.82 7.43
N LEU A 318 20.93 21.27 6.21
CA LEU A 318 21.81 22.41 5.91
C LEU A 318 21.25 23.72 6.46
N GLN A 319 19.94 23.92 6.36
CA GLN A 319 19.24 25.07 6.93
C GLN A 319 19.41 25.09 8.44
N THR A 320 19.18 23.96 9.12
CA THR A 320 19.35 23.84 10.58
C THR A 320 20.79 24.17 10.98
N LYS A 321 21.77 23.65 10.24
CA LYS A 321 23.20 23.95 10.49
C LYS A 321 23.52 25.43 10.26
N LEU A 322 23.12 26.01 9.13
CA LEU A 322 23.38 27.42 8.82
C LEU A 322 22.68 28.34 9.83
N ALA A 323 21.48 27.96 10.31
CA ALA A 323 20.73 28.72 11.29
C ALA A 323 21.46 28.87 12.63
N THR A 324 22.36 27.94 12.98
CA THR A 324 23.23 28.09 14.16
C THR A 324 24.20 29.26 14.06
N TYR A 325 24.58 29.66 12.84
CA TYR A 325 25.49 30.79 12.57
C TYR A 325 24.74 32.05 12.16
N ARG A 326 23.75 31.91 11.26
CA ARG A 326 22.93 33.00 10.70
C ARG A 326 21.49 32.55 10.44
N PRO A 327 20.59 32.66 11.45
CA PRO A 327 19.20 32.20 11.32
C PRO A 327 18.43 32.94 10.23
N ASP A 328 18.59 34.26 10.10
CA ASP A 328 17.85 35.05 9.11
C ASP A 328 18.23 34.71 7.67
N LEU A 329 19.52 34.43 7.43
CA LEU A 329 20.00 34.03 6.11
C LEU A 329 19.51 32.62 5.75
N ALA A 330 19.56 31.68 6.71
CA ALA A 330 19.04 30.33 6.50
C ALA A 330 17.54 30.32 6.15
N ARG A 331 16.75 31.18 6.79
CA ARG A 331 15.33 31.36 6.46
C ARG A 331 15.15 31.94 5.05
N ARG A 332 15.85 33.03 4.73
CA ARG A 332 15.74 33.70 3.42
C ARG A 332 16.12 32.79 2.24
N LEU A 333 17.13 31.94 2.40
CA LEU A 333 17.54 31.02 1.34
C LEU A 333 16.51 29.91 1.07
N CYS A 334 15.69 29.56 2.06
CA CYS A 334 14.64 28.54 1.93
C CYS A 334 13.26 29.13 1.60
N GLU A 335 13.11 30.46 1.61
CA GLU A 335 11.86 31.16 1.25
C GLU A 335 11.27 30.72 -0.10
N PRO A 336 12.06 30.46 -1.17
CA PRO A 336 11.54 29.97 -2.45
C PRO A 336 10.88 28.57 -2.40
N LEU A 337 11.01 27.87 -1.28
CA LEU A 337 10.49 26.51 -1.08
C LEU A 337 9.22 26.47 -0.23
N ALA A 338 8.79 27.60 0.33
CA ALA A 338 7.62 27.66 1.23
C ALA A 338 6.33 27.12 0.59
N ASP A 339 6.20 27.24 -0.74
CA ASP A 339 5.02 26.78 -1.49
C ASP A 339 5.01 25.25 -1.73
N LEU A 340 6.07 24.53 -1.37
CA LEU A 340 6.17 23.07 -1.58
C LEU A 340 5.49 22.26 -0.47
N ASP A 341 5.35 22.82 0.73
CA ASP A 341 4.75 22.15 1.88
C ASP A 341 3.21 22.04 1.78
N THR A 342 2.60 22.77 0.84
CA THR A 342 1.15 22.77 0.59
C THR A 342 0.67 21.74 -0.44
N ALA A 343 1.55 20.83 -0.91
CA ALA A 343 1.23 19.82 -1.93
C ALA A 343 1.01 18.40 -1.37
#